data_AF-A0A7K3W147-F1
#
_entry.id   AF-A0A7K3W147-F1
#
_cell.length_a   1.000
_cell.length_b   1.000
_cell.length_c   1.000
_cell.angle_alpha   90.00
_cell.angle_beta   90.00
_cell.angle_gamma   90.00
#
_symmetry.space_group_name_H-M   'P 1'
#
loop_
_entity.id
_entity.type
_entity.pdbx_description
1 polymer ?
#
loop_
_entity_poly.entity_id
_entity_poly.type
_entity_poly.pdbx_seq_one_letter_code
_entity_poly.pdbx_strand_id
1 'polypeptide(L)' 'MRGRDDVWVVELGSRYEDGPWSFGVDVLELRGEPVSRETVHVTEGWPAPEWRAAWRAAPPG' A
#
# COMPACT_ATOMS: atom_id res chain seq x y z
N MET A 1 -3.58 -0.41 -8.44
CA MET A 1 -3.94 -1.84 -8.46
C MET A 1 -3.11 -2.54 -9.53
N ARG A 2 -2.42 -3.61 -9.15
CA ARG A 2 -1.64 -4.47 -10.06
C ARG A 2 -1.98 -5.91 -9.73
N GLY A 3 -2.13 -6.77 -10.73
CA GLY A 3 -2.50 -8.16 -10.49
C GLY A 3 -2.12 -9.06 -11.64
N ARG A 4 -2.19 -10.36 -11.39
CA ARG A 4 -2.02 -11.42 -12.37
C ARG A 4 -2.87 -12.62 -11.96
N ASP A 5 -3.53 -13.22 -12.95
CA ASP A 5 -4.43 -14.35 -12.74
C ASP A 5 -5.48 -13.98 -11.66
N ASP A 6 -5.57 -14.77 -10.61
CA ASP A 6 -6.55 -14.61 -9.53
C ASP A 6 -6.07 -13.74 -8.37
N VAL A 7 -4.88 -13.11 -8.43
CA VAL A 7 -4.34 -12.32 -7.32
C VAL A 7 -4.11 -10.87 -7.75
N TRP A 8 -4.66 -9.96 -6.95
CA TRP A 8 -4.55 -8.52 -7.15
C TRP A 8 -4.06 -7.83 -5.89
N VAL A 9 -3.21 -6.83 -6.07
CA VAL A 9 -2.62 -6.03 -5.00
C VAL A 9 -2.95 -4.56 -5.23
N VAL A 10 -3.47 -3.92 -4.19
CA VAL A 10 -3.80 -2.50 -4.18
C VAL A 10 -2.95 -1.81 -3.11
N GLU A 11 -2.15 -0.83 -3.53
CA GLU A 11 -1.52 0.11 -2.63
C GLU A 11 -2.54 1.19 -2.25
N LEU A 12 -2.73 1.41 -0.95
CA LEU A 12 -3.76 2.27 -0.39
C LEU A 12 -3.14 3.40 0.44
N GLY A 13 -3.77 4.56 0.40
CA GLY A 13 -3.60 5.62 1.39
C GLY A 13 -4.97 6.04 1.90
N SER A 14 -5.14 6.13 3.22
CA SER A 14 -6.38 6.60 3.85
C SER A 14 -6.07 7.56 5.00
N ARG A 15 -7.01 8.48 5.27
CA ARG A 15 -6.98 9.33 6.47
C ARG A 15 -8.42 9.64 6.88
N TYR A 16 -8.63 9.87 8.17
CA TYR A 16 -9.92 10.33 8.69
C TYR A 16 -9.85 11.84 8.87
N GLU A 17 -10.68 12.59 8.15
CA GLU A 17 -10.70 14.06 8.17
C GLU A 17 -9.27 14.65 8.01
N ASP A 18 -8.81 15.43 8.99
CA ASP A 18 -7.48 16.04 9.06
C ASP A 18 -6.46 15.19 9.84
N GLY A 19 -6.79 13.93 10.13
CA GLY A 19 -5.91 12.97 10.80
C GLY A 19 -4.70 12.55 9.95
N PRO A 20 -3.76 11.81 10.56
CA PRO A 20 -2.59 11.31 9.86
C PRO A 20 -2.96 10.32 8.75
N TRP A 21 -2.10 10.22 7.74
CA TRP A 21 -2.21 9.18 6.71
C TRP A 21 -1.83 7.81 7.27
N SER A 22 -2.70 6.84 7.00
CA SER A 22 -2.40 5.42 7.04
C SER A 22 -2.09 4.95 5.62
N PHE A 23 -1.11 4.06 5.50
CA PHE A 23 -0.74 3.41 4.25
C PHE A 23 -1.07 1.93 4.35
N GLY A 24 -1.42 1.31 3.24
CA GLY A 24 -1.76 -0.10 3.26
C GLY A 24 -1.52 -0.83 1.96
N VAL A 25 -1.53 -2.15 2.07
CA VAL A 25 -1.55 -3.08 0.96
C VAL A 25 -2.75 -3.98 1.15
N ASP A 26 -3.67 -3.95 0.20
CA ASP A 26 -4.80 -4.85 0.11
C ASP A 26 -4.51 -5.94 -0.93
N VAL A 27 -4.60 -7.20 -0.50
CA VAL A 27 -4.41 -8.40 -1.31
C VAL A 27 -5.76 -9.06 -1.52
N LEU A 28 -6.20 -9.09 -2.78
CA LEU A 28 -7.45 -9.68 -3.23
C LEU A 28 -7.17 -10.99 -3.98
N GLU A 29 -7.77 -12.08 -3.51
CA GLU A 29 -7.78 -13.38 -4.20
C GLU A 29 -9.16 -13.61 -4.82
N LEU A 30 -9.23 -13.80 -6.14
CA LEU A 30 -10.46 -14.09 -6.88
C LEU A 30 -10.61 -15.60 -7.10
N ARG A 31 -11.84 -16.03 -7.37
CA ARG A 31 -12.13 -17.36 -7.92
C ARG A 31 -13.22 -17.23 -8.97
N GLY A 32 -12.83 -17.15 -10.24
CA GLY A 32 -13.74 -16.76 -11.30
C GLY A 32 -13.93 -15.24 -11.24
N GLU A 33 -15.05 -14.75 -10.71
CA GLU A 33 -15.32 -13.30 -10.63
C GLU A 33 -16.28 -12.96 -9.45
N PRO A 34 -16.02 -13.48 -8.25
CA PRO A 34 -15.91 -12.51 -7.15
C PRO A 34 -14.62 -12.69 -6.33
N VAL A 35 -14.31 -11.64 -5.55
CA VAL A 35 -13.28 -11.71 -4.50
C VAL A 35 -13.67 -12.80 -3.51
N SER A 36 -12.83 -13.82 -3.43
CA SER A 36 -12.98 -14.94 -2.52
C SER A 36 -12.30 -14.69 -1.17
N ARG A 37 -11.28 -13.83 -1.16
CA ARG A 37 -10.57 -13.42 0.06
C ARG A 37 -9.93 -12.05 -0.12
N GLU A 38 -9.99 -11.27 0.94
CA GLU A 38 -9.33 -9.97 1.09
C GLU A 38 -8.41 -10.05 2.31
N THR A 39 -7.20 -9.51 2.21
CA THR A 39 -6.29 -9.36 3.34
C THR A 39 -5.63 -7.99 3.26
N VAL A 40 -5.97 -7.13 4.22
CA VAL A 40 -5.48 -5.75 4.28
C VAL A 40 -4.41 -5.64 5.35
N HIS A 41 -3.22 -5.22 4.95
CA HIS A 41 -2.15 -4.80 5.84
C HIS A 41 -2.15 -3.28 5.92
N VAL A 42 -2.34 -2.73 7.12
CA VAL A 42 -2.34 -1.28 7.36
C VAL A 42 -1.17 -0.91 8.26
N THR A 43 -0.52 0.19 7.95
CA THR A 43 0.60 0.75 8.71
C THR A 43 0.54 2.28 8.72
N GLU A 44 1.25 2.87 9.66
CA GLU A 44 1.41 4.31 9.77
C GLU A 44 2.59 4.75 8.89
N GLY A 45 2.59 6.01 8.46
CA GLY A 45 3.79 6.61 7.87
C GLY A 45 4.87 6.78 8.93
N TRP A 46 6.14 6.52 8.58
CA TRP A 46 7.28 6.80 9.46
C TRP A 46 8.34 7.67 8.77
N PRO A 47 9.08 8.50 9.52
CA PRO A 47 10.18 9.27 8.97
C PRO A 47 11.25 8.38 8.34
N ALA A 48 11.73 8.77 7.17
CA ALA A 48 12.89 8.11 6.56
C ALA A 48 14.11 8.26 7.47
N PRO A 49 14.82 7.17 7.84
CA PRO A 49 16.03 7.28 8.65
C PRO A 49 17.10 8.15 7.99
N GLU A 50 17.78 8.99 8.76
CA GLU A 50 18.74 9.95 8.20
C GLU A 50 19.95 9.24 7.57
N TRP A 51 20.41 8.15 8.18
CA TRP A 51 21.58 7.41 7.71
C TRP A 51 21.46 6.95 6.26
N ARG A 52 20.24 6.72 5.73
CA ARG A 52 20.04 6.29 4.33
C ARG A 52 19.97 7.44 3.33
N ALA A 53 20.18 8.69 3.75
CA ALA A 53 20.00 9.87 2.91
C ALA A 53 20.88 9.87 1.65
N ALA A 54 22.12 9.39 1.76
CA ALA A 54 23.04 9.36 0.62
C ALA A 54 22.65 8.35 -0.48
N TRP A 55 21.79 7.38 -0.17
CA TRP A 55 21.41 6.30 -1.10
C TRP A 55 19.94 6.36 -1.55
N ARG A 56 19.16 7.36 -1.12
CA ARG A 56 17.78 7.51 -1.57
C ARG A 56 17.74 8.16 -2.95
N ALA A 57 16.79 7.72 -3.79
CA ALA A 57 16.45 8.45 -5.00
C ALA A 57 15.95 9.86 -4.64
N ALA A 58 16.21 10.84 -5.51
CA ALA A 58 15.58 12.14 -5.41
C ALA A 58 14.04 11.96 -5.56
N PRO A 59 13.23 12.77 -4.86
CA PRO A 59 11.79 12.79 -5.09
C PRO A 59 11.50 13.01 -6.58
N PRO A 60 10.48 12.36 -7.16
CA PRO A 60 10.00 12.74 -8.48
C PRO A 60 9.62 14.22 -8.48
N GLY A 61 10.02 14.95 -9.52
CA GLY A 61 9.68 16.36 -9.73
C GLY A 61 8.26 16.57 -10.24
#